data_AF-A0A9E1XEK8-F1
#
_entry.id   AF-A0A9E1XEK8-F1
#
_cell.length_a   1.000
_cell.length_b   1.000
_cell.length_c   1.000
_cell.angle_alpha   90.00
_cell.angle_beta   90.00
_cell.angle_gamma   90.00
#
_symmetry.space_group_name_H-M   'P 1'
#
loop_
_entity.id
_entity.type
_entity.pdbx_description
1 polymer ?
#
loop_
_entity_poly.entity_id
_entity_poly.type
_entity_poly.pdbx_seq_one_letter_code
_entity_poly.pdbx_strand_id
1 'polypeptide(L)'
;MTLPRINTNIPAMKAHRSLLTVNEAGQKNMERLASGLRINRAADSPASLVVSERMRSQIFSLNQSIENSEVSISLAQTTEGALTEINRVLVNMRQLAVHASNVGVNDPQMMEADQAELRNSIEMIERVAKDTQFGTKALLDGSKGANGIATGNGLYFVAAGEDMKSSPTQGYEVTITRAASQATRTGTTALTQEMIDAGEVLTLTEGGRTVQMQTDKSMTVETVFNDLQRRATDAGLNLELSGGDNGLLTVQHQDYGSGATFTIASSSAGVLSETANVPLHVDNGRDVAGEINGEEALGEGQLLSGRDGNSNTAGLTVRYAGELAPPGDVAGNVTVTQNSLIFQIGPNEEQTSMLSLRDMKPTSLANGISNDSNYRSLADLNLTSFQGAQDAIRLIDKAIDETTSFRAGIGAFQTHTLESNLSYLRIAAENVTASESLIRDADFAKEMADFTRNQIVQQSAVSMLAQANNHPRSVLALLNS
;
A
#
# COMPACT_ATOMS: atom_id res chain seq x y z
N MET A 1 24.64 -69.41 -53.94
CA MET A 1 23.22 -69.79 -53.79
C MET A 1 23.14 -70.95 -52.83
N THR A 2 22.73 -70.71 -51.59
CA THR A 2 22.47 -71.79 -50.62
C THR A 2 21.09 -72.39 -50.89
N LEU A 3 21.00 -73.72 -51.00
CA LEU A 3 19.76 -74.46 -51.26
C LEU A 3 18.65 -74.10 -50.24
N PRO A 4 17.38 -73.98 -50.65
CA PRO A 4 16.27 -73.75 -49.72
C PRO A 4 16.08 -74.97 -48.82
N ARG A 5 16.14 -74.78 -47.50
CA ARG A 5 15.72 -75.80 -46.53
C ARG A 5 14.20 -75.89 -46.53
N ILE A 6 13.64 -77.08 -46.78
CA ILE A 6 12.19 -77.30 -46.98
C ILE A 6 11.37 -77.08 -45.70
N ASN A 7 11.94 -77.40 -44.53
CA ASN A 7 11.22 -77.31 -43.24
C ASN A 7 11.13 -75.90 -42.65
N THR A 8 11.92 -74.93 -43.13
CA THR A 8 11.98 -73.59 -42.54
C THR A 8 11.96 -72.51 -43.60
N ASN A 9 10.86 -71.74 -43.65
CA ASN A 9 10.71 -70.63 -44.60
C ASN A 9 11.20 -69.30 -44.00
N ILE A 10 12.51 -69.07 -44.07
CA ILE A 10 13.15 -67.86 -43.57
C ILE A 10 12.60 -66.57 -44.22
N PRO A 11 12.35 -66.51 -45.55
CA PRO A 11 11.70 -65.35 -46.18
C PRO A 11 10.32 -65.03 -45.60
N ALA A 12 9.47 -66.03 -45.36
CA ALA A 12 8.17 -65.82 -44.74
C ALA A 12 8.27 -65.36 -43.27
N MET A 13 9.20 -65.91 -42.50
CA MET A 13 9.44 -65.43 -41.12
C MET A 13 9.94 -63.98 -41.07
N LYS A 14 10.82 -63.58 -42.00
CA LYS A 14 11.25 -62.18 -42.14
C LYS A 14 10.09 -61.27 -42.53
N ALA A 15 9.28 -61.66 -43.53
CA ALA A 15 8.11 -60.90 -43.94
C ALA A 15 7.07 -60.76 -42.82
N HIS A 16 6.84 -61.82 -42.04
CA HIS A 16 5.93 -61.80 -40.89
C HIS A 16 6.45 -60.91 -39.76
N ARG A 17 7.75 -60.98 -39.42
CA ARG A 17 8.36 -60.07 -38.43
C ARG A 17 8.21 -58.61 -38.86
N SER A 18 8.49 -58.30 -40.13
CA SER A 18 8.29 -56.95 -40.68
C SER A 18 6.83 -56.51 -40.61
N LEU A 19 5.88 -57.40 -40.92
CA LEU A 19 4.45 -57.13 -40.80
C LEU A 19 4.04 -56.78 -39.37
N LEU A 20 4.52 -57.53 -38.38
CA LEU A 20 4.25 -57.25 -36.96
C LEU A 20 4.79 -55.87 -36.56
N THR A 21 6.03 -55.55 -36.92
CA THR A 21 6.62 -54.23 -36.60
C THR A 21 5.87 -53.07 -37.25
N VAL A 22 5.38 -53.25 -38.48
CA VAL A 22 4.62 -52.22 -39.21
C VAL A 22 3.21 -52.06 -38.64
N ASN A 23 2.59 -53.16 -38.20
CA ASN A 23 1.28 -53.12 -37.54
C ASN A 23 1.37 -52.38 -36.20
N GLU A 24 2.39 -52.67 -35.38
CA GLU A 24 2.66 -51.93 -34.14
C GLU A 24 2.91 -50.43 -34.38
N ALA A 25 3.72 -50.09 -35.40
CA ALA A 25 3.96 -48.70 -35.78
C ALA A 25 2.68 -48.00 -36.27
N GLY A 26 1.85 -48.69 -37.07
CA GLY A 26 0.57 -48.17 -37.54
C GLY A 26 -0.41 -47.91 -36.40
N GLN A 27 -0.48 -48.80 -35.40
CA GLN A 27 -1.29 -48.61 -34.19
C GLN A 27 -0.82 -47.40 -33.38
N LYS A 28 0.49 -47.22 -33.23
CA LYS A 28 1.06 -46.07 -32.52
C LYS A 28 0.74 -44.74 -33.21
N ASN A 29 0.86 -44.68 -34.53
CA ASN A 29 0.49 -43.47 -35.28
C ASN A 29 -1.02 -43.19 -35.16
N MET A 30 -1.87 -44.22 -35.19
CA MET A 30 -3.30 -44.07 -34.96
C MET A 30 -3.59 -43.53 -33.55
N GLU A 31 -2.90 -44.02 -32.52
CA GLU A 31 -3.01 -43.52 -31.15
C GLU A 31 -2.65 -42.03 -31.05
N ARG A 32 -1.57 -41.60 -31.72
CA ARG A 32 -1.15 -40.19 -31.76
C ARG A 32 -2.10 -39.30 -32.55
N LEU A 33 -2.60 -39.78 -33.69
CA LEU A 33 -3.59 -39.05 -34.49
C LEU A 33 -4.92 -38.90 -33.76
N ALA A 34 -5.33 -39.93 -33.02
CA ALA A 34 -6.57 -39.92 -32.25
C ALA A 34 -6.48 -39.01 -31.01
N SER A 35 -5.33 -38.98 -30.33
CA SER A 35 -5.13 -38.13 -29.14
C SER A 35 -4.68 -36.71 -29.47
N GLY A 36 -4.09 -36.48 -30.64
CA GLY A 36 -3.40 -35.23 -30.99
C GLY A 36 -2.04 -35.05 -30.31
N LEU A 37 -1.59 -36.02 -29.52
CA LEU A 37 -0.35 -35.92 -28.73
C LEU A 37 0.71 -36.88 -29.26
N ARG A 38 1.94 -36.39 -29.38
CA ARG A 38 3.14 -37.17 -29.71
C ARG A 38 3.55 -38.08 -28.56
N ILE A 39 3.31 -37.66 -27.32
CA ILE A 39 3.64 -38.37 -26.08
C ILE A 39 2.33 -38.76 -25.39
N ASN A 40 1.90 -40.01 -25.57
CA ASN A 40 0.69 -40.54 -24.95
C ASN A 40 1.00 -41.40 -23.72
N ARG A 41 2.14 -42.08 -23.72
CA ARG A 41 2.56 -42.98 -22.63
C ARG A 41 3.94 -42.61 -22.13
N ALA A 42 4.23 -42.94 -20.87
CA ALA A 42 5.57 -42.78 -20.31
C ALA A 42 6.66 -43.51 -21.12
N ALA A 43 6.30 -44.62 -21.77
CA ALA A 43 7.20 -45.37 -22.65
C ALA A 43 7.61 -44.61 -23.93
N ASP A 44 6.89 -43.56 -24.34
CA ASP A 44 7.22 -42.79 -25.55
C ASP A 44 8.42 -41.87 -25.34
N SER A 45 8.46 -41.19 -24.19
CA SER A 45 9.60 -40.38 -23.75
C SER A 45 9.44 -40.04 -22.25
N PRO A 46 10.10 -40.79 -21.34
CA PRO A 46 9.96 -40.54 -19.90
C PRO A 46 10.36 -39.12 -19.49
N ALA A 47 11.49 -38.62 -20.03
CA ALA A 47 12.00 -37.29 -19.69
C ALA A 47 11.08 -36.17 -20.19
N SER A 48 10.61 -36.24 -21.44
CA SER A 48 9.70 -35.24 -22.00
C SER A 48 8.34 -35.25 -21.32
N LEU A 49 7.84 -36.43 -20.90
CA LEU A 49 6.61 -36.54 -20.13
C LEU A 49 6.74 -35.79 -18.80
N VAL A 50 7.82 -36.01 -18.04
CA VAL A 50 8.05 -35.31 -16.76
C VAL A 50 8.07 -33.80 -16.94
N VAL A 51 8.74 -33.29 -17.97
CA VAL A 51 8.76 -31.86 -18.26
C VAL A 51 7.37 -31.34 -18.62
N SER A 52 6.63 -32.05 -19.48
CA SER A 52 5.27 -31.65 -19.87
C SER A 52 4.29 -31.65 -18.69
N GLU A 53 4.39 -32.60 -17.76
CA GLU A 53 3.53 -32.64 -16.57
C GLU A 53 3.85 -31.48 -15.61
N ARG A 54 5.12 -31.10 -15.46
CA ARG A 54 5.51 -29.90 -14.70
C ARG A 54 4.99 -28.62 -15.36
N MET A 55 5.11 -28.51 -16.68
CA MET A 55 4.57 -27.36 -17.44
C MET A 55 3.04 -27.28 -17.32
N ARG A 56 2.33 -28.41 -17.41
CA ARG A 56 0.87 -28.45 -17.18
C ARG A 56 0.50 -27.98 -15.79
N SER A 57 1.17 -28.50 -14.75
CA SER A 57 0.96 -28.03 -13.38
C SER A 57 1.17 -26.51 -13.29
N GLN A 58 2.21 -25.99 -13.92
CA GLN A 58 2.50 -24.56 -13.95
C GLN A 58 1.42 -23.76 -14.69
N ILE A 59 0.90 -24.25 -15.82
CA ILE A 59 -0.22 -23.63 -16.56
C ILE A 59 -1.45 -23.54 -15.67
N PHE A 60 -1.83 -24.62 -14.97
CA PHE A 60 -2.96 -24.60 -14.05
C PHE A 60 -2.76 -23.58 -12.92
N SER A 61 -1.57 -23.54 -12.30
CA SER A 61 -1.27 -22.56 -11.26
C SER A 61 -1.26 -21.12 -11.78
N LEU A 62 -0.74 -20.88 -12.99
CA LEU A 62 -0.74 -19.56 -13.63
C LEU A 62 -2.18 -19.08 -13.91
N ASN A 63 -3.03 -19.95 -14.45
CA ASN A 63 -4.44 -19.64 -14.69
C ASN A 63 -5.18 -19.31 -13.40
N GLN A 64 -4.96 -20.08 -12.33
CA GLN A 64 -5.53 -19.77 -11.02
C GLN A 64 -5.04 -18.42 -10.48
N SER A 65 -3.77 -18.08 -10.71
CA SER A 65 -3.19 -16.80 -10.29
C SER A 65 -3.75 -15.61 -11.09
N ILE A 66 -4.06 -15.82 -12.37
CA ILE A 66 -4.76 -14.86 -13.24
C ILE A 66 -6.14 -14.57 -12.65
N GLU A 67 -6.92 -15.61 -12.35
CA GLU A 67 -8.25 -15.47 -11.73
C GLU A 67 -8.17 -14.76 -10.36
N ASN A 68 -7.20 -15.16 -9.52
CA ASN A 68 -6.98 -14.49 -8.23
C ASN A 68 -6.68 -13.00 -8.40
N SER A 69 -5.85 -12.63 -9.39
CA SER A 69 -5.50 -11.24 -9.67
C SER A 69 -6.72 -10.45 -10.16
N GLU A 70 -7.56 -11.03 -11.04
CA GLU A 70 -8.80 -10.40 -11.51
C GLU A 70 -9.80 -10.14 -10.38
N VAL A 71 -9.95 -11.09 -9.45
CA VAL A 71 -10.78 -10.91 -8.24
C VAL A 71 -10.18 -9.84 -7.33
N SER A 72 -8.85 -9.80 -7.19
CA SER A 72 -8.16 -8.79 -6.37
C SER A 72 -8.35 -7.37 -6.94
N ILE A 73 -8.28 -7.23 -8.27
CA ILE A 73 -8.58 -5.96 -8.97
C ILE A 73 -10.03 -5.55 -8.69
N SER A 74 -10.98 -6.49 -8.76
CA SER A 74 -12.40 -6.22 -8.50
C SER A 74 -12.64 -5.72 -7.06
N LEU A 75 -11.92 -6.28 -6.08
CA LEU A 75 -11.95 -5.80 -4.69
C LEU A 75 -11.40 -4.38 -4.58
N ALA A 76 -10.23 -4.10 -5.18
CA ALA A 76 -9.62 -2.78 -5.18
C ALA A 76 -10.53 -1.72 -5.81
N GLN A 77 -11.19 -2.05 -6.92
CA GLN A 77 -12.18 -1.17 -7.58
C GLN A 77 -13.42 -0.92 -6.71
N THR A 78 -13.88 -1.93 -5.96
CA THR A 78 -14.99 -1.76 -5.01
C THR A 78 -14.61 -0.78 -3.90
N THR A 79 -13.40 -0.90 -3.36
CA THR A 79 -12.85 0.05 -2.39
C THR A 79 -12.73 1.46 -2.98
N GLU A 80 -12.17 1.60 -4.19
CA GLU A 80 -11.95 2.89 -4.86
C GLU A 80 -13.28 3.61 -5.17
N GLY A 81 -14.30 2.87 -5.60
CA GLY A 81 -15.65 3.40 -5.81
C GLY A 81 -16.28 3.95 -4.53
N ALA A 82 -16.14 3.22 -3.41
CA ALA A 82 -16.64 3.68 -2.11
C ALA A 82 -15.89 4.94 -1.61
N LEU A 83 -14.57 4.98 -1.79
CA LEU A 83 -13.78 6.16 -1.42
C LEU A 83 -14.10 7.38 -2.30
N THR A 84 -14.46 7.17 -3.57
CA THR A 84 -14.95 8.23 -4.46
C THR A 84 -16.23 8.86 -3.91
N GLU A 85 -17.13 8.04 -3.39
CA GLU A 85 -18.37 8.53 -2.77
C GLU A 85 -18.09 9.28 -1.46
N ILE A 86 -17.20 8.78 -0.60
CA ILE A 86 -16.78 9.50 0.62
C ILE A 86 -16.18 10.87 0.26
N ASN A 87 -15.29 10.93 -0.73
CA ASN A 87 -14.69 12.19 -1.17
C ASN A 87 -15.75 13.18 -1.69
N ARG A 88 -16.74 12.71 -2.47
CA ARG A 88 -17.87 13.53 -2.93
C ARG A 88 -18.66 14.13 -1.76
N VAL A 89 -18.92 13.33 -0.72
CA VAL A 89 -19.63 13.79 0.48
C VAL A 89 -18.78 14.80 1.27
N LEU A 90 -17.48 14.57 1.41
CA LEU A 90 -16.56 15.53 2.06
C LEU A 90 -16.51 16.88 1.34
N VAL A 91 -16.51 16.89 0.00
CA VAL A 91 -16.57 18.14 -0.77
C VAL A 91 -17.88 18.89 -0.52
N ASN A 92 -19.00 18.19 -0.38
CA ASN A 92 -20.27 18.81 -0.01
C ASN A 92 -20.23 19.36 1.43
N MET A 93 -19.68 18.61 2.38
CA MET A 93 -19.48 19.09 3.76
C MET A 93 -18.66 20.37 3.80
N ARG A 94 -17.61 20.46 2.97
CA ARG A 94 -16.79 21.66 2.84
C ARG A 94 -17.60 22.85 2.34
N GLN A 95 -18.49 22.64 1.35
CA GLN A 95 -19.37 23.70 0.85
C GLN A 95 -20.29 24.23 1.95
N LEU A 96 -20.87 23.34 2.76
CA LEU A 96 -21.69 23.73 3.90
C LEU A 96 -20.90 24.54 4.94
N ALA A 97 -19.68 24.11 5.27
CA ALA A 97 -18.83 24.83 6.22
C ALA A 97 -18.41 26.22 5.72
N VAL A 98 -18.13 26.35 4.42
CA VAL A 98 -17.87 27.65 3.77
C VAL A 98 -19.12 28.53 3.76
N HIS A 99 -20.29 27.96 3.47
CA HIS A 99 -21.56 28.68 3.54
C HIS A 99 -21.79 29.20 4.96
N ALA A 100 -21.75 28.32 5.98
CA ALA A 100 -21.94 28.65 7.38
C ALA A 100 -20.93 29.69 7.91
N SER A 101 -19.72 29.73 7.36
CA SER A 101 -18.70 30.74 7.69
C SER A 101 -19.08 32.17 7.29
N ASN A 102 -20.07 32.34 6.39
CA ASN A 102 -20.54 33.66 5.94
C ASN A 102 -21.53 34.29 6.93
N VAL A 103 -21.11 34.48 8.18
CA VAL A 103 -21.95 34.99 9.28
C VAL A 103 -22.46 36.42 9.09
N GLY A 104 -21.90 37.17 8.14
CA GLY A 104 -22.42 38.49 7.77
C GLY A 104 -23.73 38.44 6.98
N VAL A 105 -24.04 37.29 6.37
CA VAL A 105 -25.25 37.07 5.57
C VAL A 105 -26.17 36.02 6.20
N ASN A 106 -25.60 34.99 6.81
CA ASN A 106 -26.36 33.86 7.34
C ASN A 106 -27.03 34.17 8.68
N ASP A 107 -28.30 33.78 8.78
CA ASP A 107 -29.04 33.81 10.04
C ASP A 107 -28.96 32.46 10.79
N PRO A 108 -29.36 32.41 12.08
CA PRO A 108 -29.33 31.17 12.87
C PRO A 108 -30.14 30.01 12.30
N GLN A 109 -31.22 30.27 11.55
CA GLN A 109 -32.02 29.20 10.93
C GLN A 109 -31.30 28.61 9.72
N MET A 110 -30.60 29.44 8.94
CA MET A 110 -29.74 28.97 7.84
C MET A 110 -28.59 28.10 8.38
N MET A 111 -27.91 28.54 9.45
CA MET A 111 -26.82 27.75 10.06
C MET A 111 -27.33 26.42 10.65
N GLU A 112 -28.53 26.40 11.25
CA GLU A 112 -29.12 25.15 11.73
C GLU A 112 -29.51 24.20 10.58
N ALA A 113 -29.93 24.74 9.43
CA ALA A 113 -30.17 23.95 8.23
C ALA A 113 -28.86 23.34 7.67
N ASP A 114 -27.79 24.14 7.58
CA ASP A 114 -26.45 23.66 7.20
C ASP A 114 -25.98 22.56 8.16
N GLN A 115 -26.17 22.75 9.47
CA GLN A 115 -25.83 21.75 10.48
C GLN A 115 -26.62 20.44 10.33
N ALA A 116 -27.90 20.52 9.95
CA ALA A 116 -28.72 19.35 9.68
C ALA A 116 -28.23 18.58 8.43
N GLU A 117 -27.83 19.30 7.38
CA GLU A 117 -27.24 18.69 6.17
C GLU A 117 -25.85 18.09 6.42
N LEU A 118 -25.03 18.76 7.25
CA LEU A 118 -23.76 18.23 7.72
C LEU A 118 -23.95 16.92 8.48
N ARG A 119 -24.93 16.84 9.40
CA ARG A 119 -25.25 15.59 10.13
C ARG A 119 -25.62 14.45 9.18
N ASN A 120 -26.44 14.72 8.17
CA ASN A 120 -26.78 13.72 7.14
C ASN A 120 -25.54 13.27 6.35
N SER A 121 -24.63 14.20 6.04
CA SER A 121 -23.38 13.90 5.33
C SER A 121 -22.45 13.02 6.16
N ILE A 122 -22.30 13.31 7.46
CA ILE A 122 -21.53 12.48 8.41
C ILE A 122 -22.13 11.07 8.49
N GLU A 123 -23.44 10.94 8.61
CA GLU A 123 -24.13 9.64 8.62
C GLU A 123 -23.96 8.88 7.29
N MET A 124 -23.88 9.59 6.17
CA MET A 124 -23.64 8.99 4.86
C MET A 124 -22.22 8.41 4.78
N ILE A 125 -21.20 9.14 5.24
CA ILE A 125 -19.82 8.64 5.31
C ILE A 125 -19.74 7.43 6.23
N GLU A 126 -20.32 7.48 7.42
CA GLU A 126 -20.36 6.35 8.36
C GLU A 126 -20.97 5.11 7.70
N ARG A 127 -22.09 5.28 6.98
CA ARG A 127 -22.76 4.19 6.27
C ARG A 127 -21.89 3.62 5.15
N VAL A 128 -21.31 4.46 4.30
CA VAL A 128 -20.42 3.99 3.22
C VAL A 128 -19.22 3.25 3.80
N ALA A 129 -18.58 3.77 4.86
CA ALA A 129 -17.46 3.12 5.50
C ALA A 129 -17.83 1.75 6.10
N LYS A 130 -18.99 1.65 6.76
CA LYS A 130 -19.45 0.44 7.43
C LYS A 130 -20.01 -0.63 6.48
N ASP A 131 -20.75 -0.21 5.46
CA ASP A 131 -21.51 -1.12 4.59
C ASP A 131 -20.71 -1.56 3.35
N THR A 132 -19.59 -0.89 3.04
CA THR A 132 -18.71 -1.29 1.93
C THR A 132 -18.04 -2.62 2.23
N GLN A 133 -18.40 -3.64 1.45
CA GLN A 133 -17.90 -5.00 1.60
C GLN A 133 -17.60 -5.66 0.25
N PHE A 134 -16.64 -6.59 0.25
CA PHE A 134 -16.43 -7.53 -0.83
C PHE A 134 -16.68 -8.96 -0.33
N GLY A 135 -17.76 -9.58 -0.80
CA GLY A 135 -18.29 -10.80 -0.19
C GLY A 135 -18.69 -10.52 1.26
N THR A 136 -18.04 -11.18 2.22
CA THR A 136 -18.27 -11.00 3.66
C THR A 136 -17.19 -10.16 4.35
N LYS A 137 -16.25 -9.58 3.59
CA LYS A 137 -15.15 -8.77 4.14
C LYS A 137 -15.54 -7.31 4.10
N ALA A 138 -15.68 -6.67 5.26
CA ALA A 138 -15.75 -5.21 5.35
C ALA A 138 -14.41 -4.61 4.88
N LEU A 139 -14.47 -3.50 4.14
CA LEU A 139 -13.30 -2.91 3.50
C LEU A 139 -12.84 -1.61 4.16
N LEU A 140 -13.77 -0.77 4.64
CA LEU A 140 -13.46 0.60 5.07
C LEU A 140 -13.74 0.86 6.55
N ASP A 141 -13.90 -0.20 7.34
CA ASP A 141 -14.21 -0.13 8.79
C ASP A 141 -12.96 -0.23 9.68
N GLY A 142 -11.77 -0.27 9.07
CA GLY A 142 -10.47 -0.48 9.72
C GLY A 142 -10.11 -1.94 10.00
N SER A 143 -11.04 -2.89 9.85
CA SER A 143 -10.78 -4.30 10.19
C SER A 143 -9.78 -5.00 9.26
N LYS A 144 -9.48 -4.38 8.11
CA LYS A 144 -8.52 -4.85 7.10
C LYS A 144 -7.27 -3.98 6.99
N GLY A 145 -6.99 -3.21 8.03
CA GLY A 145 -5.78 -2.40 8.14
C GLY A 145 -4.79 -2.95 9.16
N ALA A 146 -3.61 -2.36 9.16
CA ALA A 146 -2.70 -2.45 10.29
C ALA A 146 -3.21 -1.53 11.41
N ASN A 147 -3.54 -2.11 12.57
CA ASN A 147 -4.10 -1.40 13.72
C ASN A 147 -3.19 -1.53 14.93
N GLY A 148 -3.27 -0.58 15.84
CA GLY A 148 -2.51 -0.64 17.07
C GLY A 148 -3.14 0.12 18.24
N ILE A 149 -2.69 -0.23 19.43
CA ILE A 149 -3.00 0.44 20.69
C ILE A 149 -1.69 0.68 21.41
N ALA A 150 -1.45 1.91 21.81
CA ALA A 150 -0.31 2.25 22.67
C ALA A 150 -0.74 2.27 24.15
N THR A 151 0.13 1.77 25.01
CA THR A 151 -0.01 1.79 26.46
C THR A 151 1.26 2.37 27.05
N GLY A 152 1.18 3.56 27.64
CA GLY A 152 2.34 4.25 28.20
C GLY A 152 1.99 5.70 28.51
N ASN A 153 2.69 6.32 29.46
CA ASN A 153 2.43 7.72 29.78
C ASN A 153 2.93 8.61 28.61
N GLY A 154 2.05 9.40 28.03
CA GLY A 154 2.37 10.25 26.88
C GLY A 154 2.60 9.49 25.57
N LEU A 155 2.38 8.17 25.52
CA LEU A 155 2.56 7.37 24.31
C LEU A 155 1.22 7.11 23.62
N TYR A 156 1.15 7.40 22.32
CA TYR A 156 -0.05 7.24 21.50
C TYR A 156 0.27 6.49 20.21
N PHE A 157 -0.62 5.58 19.80
CA PHE A 157 -0.56 4.98 18.47
C PHE A 157 -1.02 6.00 17.44
N VAL A 158 -0.32 6.10 16.30
CA VAL A 158 -0.67 7.02 15.22
C VAL A 158 -1.04 6.25 13.97
N ALA A 159 -0.13 5.40 13.49
CA ALA A 159 -0.34 4.66 12.25
C ALA A 159 0.49 3.38 12.25
N ALA A 160 0.09 2.43 11.40
CA ALA A 160 0.88 1.27 11.07
C ALA A 160 0.89 1.04 9.56
N GLY A 161 2.06 0.69 9.03
CA GLY A 161 2.30 0.39 7.63
C GLY A 161 2.03 -1.07 7.28
N GLU A 162 2.13 -1.38 5.98
CA GLU A 162 1.90 -2.72 5.43
C GLU A 162 3.03 -3.70 5.78
N ASP A 163 4.26 -3.20 5.88
CA ASP A 163 5.46 -4.01 6.16
C ASP A 163 5.65 -4.32 7.65
N MET A 164 4.85 -3.71 8.52
CA MET A 164 4.85 -3.97 9.95
C MET A 164 4.31 -5.38 10.24
N LYS A 165 4.93 -6.07 11.20
CA LYS A 165 4.44 -7.36 11.73
C LYS A 165 3.62 -7.18 12.99
N SER A 166 2.67 -8.09 13.22
CA SER A 166 1.91 -8.12 14.47
C SER A 166 2.82 -8.30 15.67
N SER A 167 2.60 -7.54 16.73
CA SER A 167 3.38 -7.63 17.95
C SER A 167 3.06 -8.91 18.73
N PRO A 168 3.99 -9.39 19.59
CA PRO A 168 3.67 -10.35 20.65
C PRO A 168 2.55 -9.84 21.58
N THR A 169 2.02 -10.70 22.44
CA THR A 169 0.95 -10.35 23.39
C THR A 169 1.33 -9.22 24.35
N GLN A 170 2.63 -9.00 24.58
CA GLN A 170 3.13 -7.91 25.43
C GLN A 170 3.25 -6.57 24.69
N GLY A 171 3.06 -6.54 23.36
CA GLY A 171 3.34 -5.39 22.50
C GLY A 171 4.84 -5.25 22.16
N TYR A 172 5.14 -4.29 21.30
CA TYR A 172 6.49 -3.81 21.04
C TYR A 172 6.85 -2.75 22.07
N GLU A 173 7.99 -2.92 22.73
CA GLU A 173 8.53 -1.90 23.64
C GLU A 173 8.93 -0.64 22.86
N VAL A 174 8.55 0.53 23.33
CA VAL A 174 8.93 1.82 22.76
C VAL A 174 9.90 2.50 23.70
N THR A 175 11.13 2.67 23.22
CA THR A 175 12.22 3.32 23.96
C THR A 175 12.40 4.72 23.43
N ILE A 176 12.36 5.73 24.29
CA ILE A 176 12.59 7.15 24.01
C ILE A 176 13.88 7.57 24.71
N THR A 177 14.95 7.74 23.94
CA THR A 177 16.24 8.22 24.43
C THR A 177 16.32 9.75 24.48
N ARG A 178 15.45 10.43 23.71
CA ARG A 178 15.31 11.88 23.74
C ARG A 178 13.88 12.28 23.40
N ALA A 179 13.24 13.09 24.23
CA ALA A 179 11.95 13.70 23.93
C ALA A 179 12.09 14.81 22.87
N ALA A 180 11.01 15.07 22.16
CA ALA A 180 10.95 16.19 21.22
C ALA A 180 10.92 17.52 21.99
N SER A 181 11.53 18.56 21.43
CA SER A 181 11.44 19.92 21.95
C SER A 181 11.04 20.91 20.86
N GLN A 182 10.35 21.98 21.25
CA GLN A 182 10.04 23.10 20.37
C GLN A 182 11.23 24.05 20.27
N ALA A 183 11.30 24.81 19.18
CA ALA A 183 12.19 25.96 19.09
C ALA A 183 11.67 27.04 20.03
N THR A 184 12.50 27.50 20.96
CA THR A 184 12.11 28.50 21.95
C THR A 184 13.25 29.46 22.24
N ARG A 185 12.91 30.74 22.43
CA ARG A 185 13.87 31.75 22.85
C ARG A 185 13.24 32.68 23.86
N THR A 186 13.90 32.80 25.01
CA THR A 186 13.61 33.82 26.02
C THR A 186 14.64 34.93 25.91
N GLY A 187 14.18 36.18 25.89
CA GLY A 187 15.03 37.36 25.98
C GLY A 187 15.88 37.37 27.25
N THR A 188 16.95 38.16 27.25
CA THR A 188 17.81 38.39 28.41
C THR A 188 17.53 39.71 29.12
N THR A 189 16.84 40.64 28.45
CA THR A 189 16.44 41.95 28.96
C THR A 189 14.92 42.01 29.04
N ALA A 190 14.39 42.44 30.18
CA ALA A 190 12.96 42.62 30.36
C ALA A 190 12.44 43.76 29.48
N LEU A 191 11.27 43.58 28.86
CA LEU A 191 10.58 44.66 28.20
C LEU A 191 10.03 45.61 29.26
N THR A 192 10.55 46.84 29.31
CA THR A 192 10.14 47.84 30.31
C THR A 192 9.21 48.89 29.69
N GLN A 193 8.45 49.57 30.54
CA GLN A 193 7.60 50.68 30.10
C GLN A 193 8.41 51.81 29.45
N GLU A 194 9.64 52.05 29.89
CA GLU A 194 10.52 53.06 29.30
C GLU A 194 10.87 52.74 27.84
N MET A 195 11.08 51.46 27.52
CA MET A 195 11.37 50.99 26.16
C MET A 195 10.13 51.09 25.26
N ILE A 196 8.96 50.77 25.82
CA ILE A 196 7.66 50.92 25.15
C ILE A 196 7.40 52.39 24.82
N ASP A 197 7.58 53.27 25.80
CA ASP A 197 7.37 54.71 25.63
C ASP A 197 8.37 55.34 24.63
N ALA A 198 9.55 54.72 24.46
CA ALA A 198 10.58 55.08 23.49
C ALA A 198 10.32 54.50 22.07
N GLY A 199 9.30 53.67 21.90
CA GLY A 199 8.91 53.11 20.61
C GLY A 199 9.67 51.87 20.19
N GLU A 200 9.86 50.92 21.12
CA GLU A 200 10.44 49.60 20.86
C GLU A 200 9.78 48.92 19.65
N VAL A 201 10.60 48.34 18.78
CA VAL A 201 10.19 47.61 17.58
C VAL A 201 10.48 46.13 17.78
N LEU A 202 9.45 45.31 17.66
CA LEU A 202 9.53 43.85 17.78
C LEU A 202 9.19 43.23 16.43
N THR A 203 10.02 42.29 15.97
CA THR A 203 9.85 41.61 14.69
C THR A 203 9.89 40.11 14.87
N LEU A 204 8.93 39.41 14.26
CA LEU A 204 8.83 37.96 14.21
C LEU A 204 8.73 37.54 12.75
N THR A 205 9.48 36.53 12.36
CA THR A 205 9.45 35.98 11.00
C THR A 205 9.47 34.47 11.04
N GLU A 206 8.48 33.82 10.41
CA GLU A 206 8.38 32.37 10.24
C GLU A 206 7.80 32.07 8.86
N GLY A 207 8.32 31.04 8.18
CA GLY A 207 7.82 30.62 6.86
C GLY A 207 7.81 31.70 5.77
N GLY A 208 8.63 32.76 5.90
CA GLY A 208 8.64 33.92 4.99
C GLY A 208 7.56 34.97 5.27
N ARG A 209 6.71 34.78 6.28
CA ARG A 209 5.77 35.78 6.80
C ARG A 209 6.45 36.59 7.90
N THR A 210 6.20 37.89 7.94
CA THR A 210 6.81 38.79 8.94
C THR A 210 5.74 39.63 9.62
N VAL A 211 5.78 39.64 10.95
CA VAL A 211 5.03 40.58 11.79
C VAL A 211 6.03 41.52 12.43
N GLN A 212 5.81 42.82 12.23
CA GLN A 212 6.57 43.87 12.88
C GLN A 212 5.60 44.78 13.63
N MET A 213 5.95 45.10 14.87
CA MET A 213 5.16 45.98 15.73
C MET A 213 6.06 47.03 16.34
N GLN A 214 5.66 48.29 16.21
CA GLN A 214 6.25 49.40 16.94
C GLN A 214 5.33 49.75 18.11
N THR A 215 5.90 49.84 19.29
CA THR A 215 5.18 50.17 20.52
C THR A 215 4.99 51.68 20.68
N ASP A 216 4.07 52.09 21.57
CA ASP A 216 3.85 53.50 21.89
C ASP A 216 3.42 53.68 23.36
N LYS A 217 3.39 54.94 23.81
CA LYS A 217 3.09 55.34 25.20
C LYS A 217 1.69 54.95 25.71
N SER A 218 0.78 54.56 24.83
CA SER A 218 -0.55 54.09 25.22
C SER A 218 -0.57 52.60 25.58
N MET A 219 0.50 51.87 25.26
CA MET A 219 0.62 50.44 25.51
C MET A 219 1.28 50.17 26.86
N THR A 220 0.79 49.17 27.57
CA THR A 220 1.49 48.50 28.69
C THR A 220 2.22 47.26 28.17
N VAL A 221 3.17 46.76 28.95
CA VAL A 221 3.89 45.49 28.67
C VAL A 221 2.91 44.35 28.33
N GLU A 222 1.83 44.20 29.09
CA GLU A 222 0.80 43.18 28.84
C GLU A 222 0.05 43.39 27.52
N THR A 223 -0.32 44.64 27.19
CA THR A 223 -0.98 44.93 25.91
C THR A 223 -0.07 44.72 24.72
N VAL A 224 1.25 44.96 24.86
CA VAL A 224 2.24 44.67 23.82
C VAL A 224 2.28 43.18 23.54
N PHE A 225 2.31 42.33 24.57
CA PHE A 225 2.29 40.88 24.38
C PHE A 225 1.02 40.39 23.70
N ASN A 226 -0.14 40.81 24.22
CA ASN A 226 -1.43 40.39 23.67
C ASN A 226 -1.62 40.88 22.22
N ASP A 227 -1.20 42.11 21.89
CA ASP A 227 -1.29 42.63 20.52
C ASP A 227 -0.31 41.91 19.58
N LEU A 228 0.91 41.66 20.02
CA LEU A 228 1.91 40.94 19.22
C LEU A 228 1.48 39.50 18.95
N GLN A 229 0.97 38.79 19.98
CA GLN A 229 0.43 37.43 19.83
C GLN A 229 -0.72 37.42 18.84
N ARG A 230 -1.69 38.33 18.99
CA ARG A 230 -2.83 38.44 18.08
C ARG A 230 -2.38 38.69 16.64
N ARG A 231 -1.46 39.63 16.41
CA ARG A 231 -0.91 39.92 15.08
C ARG A 231 -0.17 38.72 14.50
N ALA A 232 0.55 37.95 15.33
CA ALA A 232 1.23 36.74 14.89
C ALA A 232 0.23 35.68 14.42
N THR A 233 -0.83 35.44 15.20
CA THR A 233 -1.92 34.53 14.84
C THR A 233 -2.66 35.01 13.58
N ASP A 234 -3.00 36.30 13.47
CA ASP A 234 -3.67 36.87 12.30
C ASP A 234 -2.82 36.77 11.02
N ALA A 235 -1.50 36.87 11.16
CA ALA A 235 -0.55 36.68 10.07
C ALA A 235 -0.30 35.19 9.75
N GLY A 236 -0.83 34.27 10.55
CA GLY A 236 -0.61 32.83 10.39
C GLY A 236 0.81 32.37 10.73
N LEU A 237 1.50 33.09 11.63
CA LEU A 237 2.77 32.61 12.22
C LEU A 237 2.44 31.54 13.27
N ASN A 238 3.10 30.38 13.20
CA ASN A 238 2.89 29.29 14.16
C ASN A 238 3.69 29.47 15.47
N LEU A 239 3.57 30.67 16.07
CA LEU A 239 4.34 31.10 17.23
C LEU A 239 3.41 31.44 18.41
N GLU A 240 3.85 31.05 19.60
CA GLU A 240 3.27 31.40 20.88
C GLU A 240 4.23 32.29 21.65
N LEU A 241 3.71 33.41 22.14
CA LEU A 241 4.42 34.39 22.92
C LEU A 241 3.93 34.35 24.36
N SER A 242 4.88 34.34 25.30
CA SER A 242 4.59 34.45 26.72
C SER A 242 5.52 35.46 27.37
N GLY A 243 4.99 36.18 28.36
CA GLY A 243 5.76 37.07 29.23
C GLY A 243 5.98 36.40 30.58
N GLY A 244 7.22 36.26 31.03
CA GLY A 244 7.50 35.81 32.39
C GLY A 244 7.18 36.91 33.42
N ASP A 245 6.98 36.54 34.69
CA ASP A 245 6.78 37.49 35.81
C ASP A 245 7.94 38.51 35.97
N ASN A 246 9.08 38.21 35.35
CA ASN A 246 10.28 39.05 35.29
C ASN A 246 10.31 40.02 34.09
N GLY A 247 9.25 40.06 33.28
CA GLY A 247 9.13 40.91 32.09
C GLY A 247 9.94 40.44 30.88
N LEU A 248 10.56 39.25 30.95
CA LEU A 248 11.23 38.65 29.79
C LEU A 248 10.19 38.12 28.80
N LEU A 249 10.43 38.37 27.51
CA LEU A 249 9.60 37.84 26.43
C LEU A 249 10.16 36.49 25.98
N THR A 250 9.29 35.48 25.96
CA THR A 250 9.54 34.17 25.38
C THR A 250 8.74 34.01 24.11
N VAL A 251 9.41 33.61 23.04
CA VAL A 251 8.77 33.22 21.78
C VAL A 251 9.05 31.74 21.57
N GLN A 252 8.00 30.96 21.34
CA GLN A 252 8.05 29.52 21.20
C GLN A 252 7.29 29.11 19.94
N HIS A 253 7.85 28.19 19.18
CA HIS A 253 7.16 27.59 18.05
C HIS A 253 6.14 26.56 18.54
N GLN A 254 4.93 26.50 17.96
CA GLN A 254 3.94 25.50 18.40
C GLN A 254 4.29 24.08 17.93
N ASP A 255 4.92 23.94 16.76
CA ASP A 255 5.40 22.63 16.31
C ASP A 255 6.70 22.21 17.00
N TYR A 256 6.76 20.92 17.34
CA TYR A 256 7.96 20.26 17.87
C TYR A 256 8.88 19.84 16.72
N GLY A 257 10.18 19.73 17.01
CA GLY A 257 11.14 19.10 16.11
C GLY A 257 12.12 20.04 15.46
N SER A 258 13.01 19.47 14.65
CA SER A 258 14.10 20.20 14.01
C SER A 258 13.67 21.02 12.78
N GLY A 259 12.48 20.75 12.22
CA GLY A 259 11.93 21.49 11.07
C GLY A 259 11.33 22.85 11.43
N ALA A 260 10.94 23.04 12.69
CA ALA A 260 10.36 24.28 13.20
C ALA A 260 11.45 25.36 13.33
N THR A 261 11.35 26.44 12.53
CA THR A 261 12.33 27.53 12.53
C THR A 261 11.64 28.89 12.50
N PHE A 262 12.22 29.85 13.21
CA PHE A 262 11.76 31.23 13.17
C PHE A 262 12.90 32.20 13.48
N THR A 263 12.70 33.45 13.10
CA THR A 263 13.65 34.55 13.31
C THR A 263 12.97 35.64 14.11
N ILE A 264 13.69 36.22 15.04
CA ILE A 264 13.20 37.31 15.89
C ILE A 264 14.16 38.50 15.86
N ALA A 265 13.65 39.71 16.05
CA ALA A 265 14.48 40.89 16.23
C ALA A 265 13.80 41.89 17.17
N SER A 266 14.61 42.63 17.93
CA SER A 266 14.15 43.77 18.74
C SER A 266 15.04 45.00 18.50
N SER A 267 14.47 46.20 18.57
CA SER A 267 15.26 47.44 18.46
C SER A 267 16.16 47.68 19.67
N SER A 268 15.82 47.11 20.82
CA SER A 268 16.68 47.07 21.99
C SER A 268 17.37 45.71 22.14
N ALA A 269 18.64 45.75 22.54
CA ALA A 269 19.42 44.54 22.76
C ALA A 269 18.87 43.73 23.96
N GLY A 270 18.71 42.43 23.77
CA GLY A 270 18.29 41.46 24.78
C GLY A 270 16.79 41.28 24.95
N VAL A 271 15.91 42.10 24.33
CA VAL A 271 14.45 41.88 24.45
C VAL A 271 14.01 40.63 23.69
N LEU A 272 14.33 40.55 22.40
CA LEU A 272 14.15 39.35 21.57
C LEU A 272 15.48 38.88 20.99
N SER A 273 16.26 39.80 20.41
CA SER A 273 17.57 39.50 19.82
C SER A 273 18.72 39.98 20.71
N GLU A 274 19.85 39.27 20.67
CA GLU A 274 21.05 39.63 21.47
C GLU A 274 21.60 41.00 21.11
N THR A 275 21.55 41.36 19.83
CA THR A 275 21.97 42.66 19.31
C THR A 275 20.76 43.42 18.79
N ALA A 276 20.71 44.72 19.09
CA ALA A 276 19.68 45.65 18.63
C ALA A 276 19.58 45.68 17.09
N ASN A 277 18.36 45.58 16.57
CA ASN A 277 18.03 45.63 15.13
C ASN A 277 18.70 44.55 14.27
N VAL A 278 19.21 43.49 14.87
CA VAL A 278 19.80 42.35 14.15
C VAL A 278 18.88 41.15 14.29
N PRO A 279 18.35 40.61 13.18
CA PRO A 279 17.58 39.37 13.20
C PRO A 279 18.40 38.21 13.75
N LEU A 280 17.86 37.51 14.74
CA LEU A 280 18.40 36.30 15.33
C LEU A 280 17.59 35.11 14.83
N HIS A 281 18.26 34.19 14.15
CA HIS A 281 17.68 32.87 13.87
C HIS A 281 17.68 32.06 15.17
N VAL A 282 16.52 31.59 15.61
CA VAL A 282 16.39 30.82 16.85
C VAL A 282 16.80 29.39 16.60
N ASP A 283 17.55 28.80 17.54
CA ASP A 283 17.93 27.39 17.48
C ASP A 283 16.68 26.51 17.36
N ASN A 284 16.74 25.57 16.42
CA ASN A 284 15.61 24.69 16.15
C ASN A 284 15.29 23.81 17.36
N GLY A 285 14.04 23.34 17.38
CA GLY A 285 13.65 22.25 18.25
C GLY A 285 14.42 20.96 17.94
N ARG A 286 14.14 19.92 18.71
CA ARG A 286 14.74 18.60 18.49
C ARG A 286 13.64 17.59 18.28
N ASP A 287 13.86 16.67 17.34
CA ASP A 287 12.96 15.54 17.15
C ASP A 287 13.16 14.51 18.26
N VAL A 288 12.07 13.78 18.53
CA VAL A 288 12.09 12.59 19.37
C VAL A 288 13.13 11.60 18.85
N ALA A 289 13.86 10.93 19.72
CA ALA A 289 14.79 9.88 19.35
C ALA A 289 14.53 8.65 20.20
N GLY A 290 14.65 7.47 19.59
CA GLY A 290 14.22 6.24 20.21
C GLY A 290 14.27 5.03 19.29
N GLU A 291 13.81 3.91 19.84
CA GLU A 291 13.69 2.63 19.17
C GLU A 291 12.27 2.07 19.38
N ILE A 292 11.81 1.26 18.45
CA ILE A 292 10.58 0.48 18.59
C ILE A 292 10.97 -0.99 18.46
N ASN A 293 10.65 -1.81 19.46
CA ASN A 293 11.02 -3.22 19.54
C ASN A 293 12.54 -3.47 19.38
N GLY A 294 13.38 -2.55 19.86
CA GLY A 294 14.84 -2.60 19.68
C GLY A 294 15.33 -2.33 18.25
N GLU A 295 14.47 -1.85 17.35
CA GLU A 295 14.83 -1.41 16.01
C GLU A 295 14.89 0.13 15.97
N GLU A 296 15.93 0.68 15.33
CA GLU A 296 16.07 2.13 15.19
C GLU A 296 14.86 2.73 14.48
N ALA A 297 14.35 3.83 15.03
CA ALA A 297 13.25 4.58 14.46
C ALA A 297 13.69 5.99 14.03
N LEU A 298 12.94 6.57 13.11
CA LEU A 298 13.09 7.94 12.65
C LEU A 298 12.17 8.85 13.47
N GLY A 299 12.74 9.93 14.01
CA GLY A 299 11.99 10.96 14.71
C GLY A 299 11.65 12.13 13.80
N GLU A 300 10.41 12.61 13.86
CA GLU A 300 9.95 13.86 13.25
C GLU A 300 9.00 14.57 14.22
N GLY A 301 9.48 15.65 14.83
CA GLY A 301 8.78 16.26 15.96
C GLY A 301 8.55 15.25 17.07
N GLN A 302 7.29 15.06 17.47
CA GLN A 302 6.87 14.07 18.47
C GLN A 302 6.61 12.66 17.90
N LEU A 303 6.70 12.48 16.58
CA LEU A 303 6.43 11.21 15.91
C LEU A 303 7.70 10.38 15.84
N LEU A 304 7.60 9.13 16.28
CA LEU A 304 8.65 8.12 16.15
C LEU A 304 8.15 7.02 15.22
N SER A 305 8.81 6.86 14.08
CA SER A 305 8.41 5.95 13.01
C SER A 305 9.47 4.89 12.74
N GLY A 306 9.09 3.61 12.72
CA GLY A 306 10.02 2.54 12.32
C GLY A 306 10.45 2.72 10.86
N ARG A 307 11.74 2.50 10.60
CA ARG A 307 12.38 2.77 9.30
C ARG A 307 12.04 1.72 8.27
N ASP A 308 12.15 2.11 7.01
CA ASP A 308 12.12 1.16 5.89
C ASP A 308 13.22 0.11 6.06
N GLY A 309 12.86 -1.16 5.91
CA GLY A 309 13.76 -2.30 6.11
C GLY A 309 13.84 -2.84 7.55
N ASN A 310 13.17 -2.20 8.53
CA ASN A 310 12.99 -2.80 9.85
C ASN A 310 12.25 -4.15 9.74
N SER A 311 12.65 -5.14 10.53
CA SER A 311 12.11 -6.50 10.41
C SER A 311 10.70 -6.64 10.97
N ASN A 312 10.31 -5.76 11.89
CA ASN A 312 9.03 -5.80 12.58
C ASN A 312 8.26 -4.47 12.55
N THR A 313 8.98 -3.35 12.61
CA THR A 313 8.39 -2.03 12.88
C THR A 313 8.32 -1.12 11.66
N ALA A 314 8.65 -1.61 10.46
CA ALA A 314 8.61 -0.80 9.24
C ALA A 314 7.22 -0.15 9.03
N GLY A 315 7.19 1.19 8.96
CA GLY A 315 5.96 1.96 8.81
C GLY A 315 5.07 2.06 10.06
N LEU A 316 5.49 1.55 11.22
CA LEU A 316 4.81 1.77 12.49
C LEU A 316 5.18 3.15 13.05
N THR A 317 4.19 4.00 13.27
CA THR A 317 4.35 5.34 13.85
C THR A 317 3.63 5.44 15.19
N VAL A 318 4.36 5.91 16.20
CA VAL A 318 3.83 6.29 17.51
C VAL A 318 4.14 7.75 17.78
N ARG A 319 3.33 8.41 18.60
CA ARG A 319 3.59 9.75 19.10
C ARG A 319 3.96 9.69 20.57
N TYR A 320 5.05 10.35 20.93
CA TYR A 320 5.41 10.57 22.33
C TYR A 320 5.24 12.05 22.69
N ALA A 321 4.26 12.34 23.55
CA ALA A 321 3.89 13.68 24.00
C ALA A 321 4.53 14.07 25.34
N GLY A 322 5.46 13.26 25.88
CA GLY A 322 6.19 13.62 27.09
C GLY A 322 7.27 14.67 26.80
N GLU A 323 7.44 15.62 27.72
CA GLU A 323 8.45 16.70 27.61
C GLU A 323 9.87 16.21 27.85
N LEU A 324 10.04 15.10 28.57
CA LEU A 324 11.32 14.50 28.91
C LEU A 324 11.32 13.01 28.55
N ALA A 325 12.52 12.47 28.31
CA ALA A 325 12.69 11.03 28.21
C ALA A 325 12.28 10.36 29.54
N PRO A 326 11.54 9.24 29.50
CA PRO A 326 11.08 8.56 30.70
C PRO A 326 12.27 7.92 31.44
N PRO A 327 12.19 7.73 32.78
CA PRO A 327 13.25 7.07 33.54
C PRO A 327 13.50 5.64 33.02
N GLY A 328 14.74 5.35 32.61
CA GLY A 328 15.11 4.07 32.01
C GLY A 328 14.76 3.96 30.52
N ASP A 329 14.46 5.09 29.87
CA ASP A 329 14.19 5.26 28.44
C ASP A 329 12.95 4.51 27.91
N VAL A 330 12.25 3.70 28.70
CA VAL A 330 11.04 3.00 28.26
C VAL A 330 9.78 3.87 28.44
N ALA A 331 9.14 4.25 27.33
CA ALA A 331 7.90 5.03 27.35
C ALA A 331 6.64 4.18 27.52
N GLY A 332 6.71 2.91 27.12
CA GLY A 332 5.61 1.96 27.19
C GLY A 332 5.64 0.98 26.04
N ASN A 333 4.51 0.33 25.77
CA ASN A 333 4.38 -0.70 24.74
C ASN A 333 3.32 -0.32 23.72
N VAL A 334 3.52 -0.71 22.47
CA VAL A 334 2.52 -0.60 21.40
C VAL A 334 2.14 -2.00 20.91
N THR A 335 0.88 -2.37 21.11
CA THR A 335 0.32 -3.63 20.60
C THR A 335 -0.25 -3.38 19.22
N VAL A 336 0.26 -4.09 18.22
CA VAL A 336 -0.13 -3.92 16.82
C VAL A 336 -0.58 -5.23 16.20
N THR A 337 -1.56 -5.16 15.30
CA THR A 337 -2.10 -6.29 14.53
C THR A 337 -2.10 -5.95 13.05
N GLN A 338 -1.46 -6.79 12.25
CA GLN A 338 -1.47 -6.70 10.80
C GLN A 338 -2.64 -7.50 10.22
N ASN A 339 -3.75 -6.82 9.92
CA ASN A 339 -4.94 -7.44 9.32
C ASN A 339 -5.10 -7.11 7.82
N SER A 340 -4.06 -6.59 7.18
CA SER A 340 -4.03 -6.30 5.74
C SER A 340 -4.48 -7.51 4.91
N LEU A 341 -5.13 -7.21 3.78
CA LEU A 341 -5.53 -8.22 2.83
C LEU A 341 -4.30 -8.77 2.13
N ILE A 342 -4.14 -10.09 2.13
CA ILE A 342 -3.05 -10.78 1.43
C ILE A 342 -3.60 -11.38 0.14
N PHE A 343 -2.97 -11.04 -0.98
CA PHE A 343 -3.31 -11.53 -2.30
C PHE A 343 -2.21 -12.45 -2.82
N GLN A 344 -2.58 -13.67 -3.18
CA GLN A 344 -1.70 -14.59 -3.91
C GLN A 344 -1.69 -14.18 -5.38
N ILE A 345 -0.68 -13.42 -5.78
CA ILE A 345 -0.56 -12.86 -7.13
C ILE A 345 0.35 -13.69 -8.05
N GLY A 346 0.92 -14.80 -7.57
CA GLY A 346 1.71 -15.69 -8.41
C GLY A 346 1.47 -17.18 -8.13
N PRO A 347 1.94 -18.06 -9.02
CA PRO A 347 1.72 -19.50 -8.91
C PRO A 347 2.57 -20.18 -7.82
N ASN A 348 3.59 -19.51 -7.27
CA ASN A 348 4.51 -20.08 -6.29
C ASN A 348 4.34 -19.49 -4.89
N GLU A 349 4.88 -20.18 -3.89
CA GLU A 349 4.95 -19.69 -2.51
C GLU A 349 5.61 -18.31 -2.45
N GLU A 350 5.19 -17.51 -1.46
CA GLU A 350 5.69 -16.15 -1.19
C GLU A 350 5.43 -15.09 -2.29
N GLN A 351 4.85 -15.46 -3.44
CA GLN A 351 4.41 -14.52 -4.46
C GLN A 351 3.09 -13.84 -4.06
N THR A 352 3.17 -13.08 -2.99
CA THR A 352 2.04 -12.38 -2.37
C THR A 352 2.24 -10.88 -2.40
N SER A 353 1.13 -10.15 -2.33
CA SER A 353 1.14 -8.72 -2.10
C SER A 353 0.07 -8.37 -1.08
N MET A 354 0.29 -7.30 -0.31
CA MET A 354 -0.59 -6.87 0.76
C MET A 354 -1.28 -5.56 0.41
N LEU A 355 -2.48 -5.36 0.94
CA LEU A 355 -3.17 -4.07 0.92
C LEU A 355 -3.77 -3.79 2.29
N SER A 356 -3.33 -2.72 2.93
CA SER A 356 -3.90 -2.23 4.18
C SER A 356 -5.06 -1.30 3.89
N LEU A 357 -6.24 -1.63 4.43
CA LEU A 357 -7.41 -0.79 4.34
C LEU A 357 -7.69 -0.09 5.66
N ARG A 358 -7.62 1.25 5.63
CA ARG A 358 -7.80 2.12 6.79
C ARG A 358 -9.29 2.30 7.12
N ASP A 359 -9.55 2.69 8.38
CA ASP A 359 -10.89 3.08 8.82
C ASP A 359 -11.27 4.45 8.23
N MET A 360 -12.37 4.50 7.50
CA MET A 360 -12.88 5.72 6.86
C MET A 360 -14.09 6.30 7.59
N LYS A 361 -14.39 5.84 8.80
CA LYS A 361 -15.47 6.42 9.61
C LYS A 361 -15.18 7.87 10.00
N PRO A 362 -16.21 8.71 10.20
CA PRO A 362 -16.05 10.10 10.63
C PRO A 362 -15.25 10.27 11.94
N THR A 363 -15.29 9.28 12.84
CA THR A 363 -14.53 9.28 14.10
C THR A 363 -13.02 9.05 13.91
N SER A 364 -12.63 8.48 12.77
CA SER A 364 -11.26 8.06 12.46
C SER A 364 -10.56 8.99 11.47
N LEU A 365 -11.32 9.86 10.81
CA LEU A 365 -10.84 10.86 9.85
C LEU A 365 -10.53 12.22 10.50
N ALA A 366 -9.53 12.91 9.96
CA ALA A 366 -9.10 14.26 10.36
C ALA A 366 -8.65 14.40 11.83
N ASN A 367 -8.10 13.33 12.41
CA ASN A 367 -7.63 13.33 13.80
C ASN A 367 -6.36 14.16 13.99
N GLY A 368 -6.20 14.77 15.17
CA GLY A 368 -4.94 15.42 15.58
C GLY A 368 -4.63 16.77 14.91
N ILE A 369 -5.66 17.53 14.54
CA ILE A 369 -5.52 18.95 14.15
C ILE A 369 -5.79 19.84 15.37
N SER A 370 -4.89 20.77 15.66
CA SER A 370 -5.14 21.82 16.64
C SER A 370 -6.24 22.77 16.14
N ASN A 371 -7.25 23.04 16.96
CA ASN A 371 -8.36 23.91 16.63
C ASN A 371 -8.99 24.51 17.90
N ASP A 372 -9.59 25.68 17.77
CA ASP A 372 -10.10 26.45 18.92
C ASP A 372 -11.41 25.85 19.48
N SER A 373 -12.14 25.12 18.62
CA SER A 373 -13.42 24.47 18.96
C SER A 373 -13.28 23.11 19.64
N ASN A 374 -12.05 22.61 19.86
CA ASN A 374 -11.74 21.30 20.45
C ASN A 374 -12.35 20.09 19.71
N TYR A 375 -12.61 20.20 18.41
CA TYR A 375 -13.04 19.07 17.59
C TYR A 375 -11.93 18.04 17.47
N ARG A 376 -12.26 16.77 17.68
CA ARG A 376 -11.27 15.69 17.59
C ARG A 376 -11.31 15.01 16.23
N SER A 377 -12.49 14.96 15.61
CA SER A 377 -12.76 14.26 14.36
C SER A 377 -13.93 14.91 13.60
N LEU A 378 -14.27 14.37 12.42
CA LEU A 378 -15.43 14.83 11.66
C LEU A 378 -16.76 14.62 12.40
N ALA A 379 -16.82 13.71 13.38
CA ALA A 379 -18.03 13.45 14.16
C ALA A 379 -18.40 14.60 15.12
N ASP A 380 -17.45 15.47 15.46
CA ASP A 380 -17.64 16.54 16.45
C ASP A 380 -18.05 17.89 15.81
N LEU A 381 -18.10 17.96 14.48
CA LEU A 381 -18.23 19.21 13.75
C LEU A 381 -19.56 19.94 14.02
N ASN A 382 -19.44 21.26 14.26
CA ASN A 382 -20.58 22.13 14.48
C ASN A 382 -20.42 23.46 13.73
N LEU A 383 -21.37 23.77 12.85
CA LEU A 383 -21.39 24.94 11.97
C LEU A 383 -22.19 26.12 12.53
N THR A 384 -22.75 26.00 13.73
CA THR A 384 -23.63 27.03 14.33
C THR A 384 -22.88 28.26 14.88
N SER A 385 -21.56 28.30 14.74
CA SER A 385 -20.73 29.45 15.09
C SER A 385 -19.68 29.70 14.02
N PHE A 386 -19.25 30.97 13.89
CA PHE A 386 -18.18 31.35 12.98
C PHE A 386 -16.92 30.51 13.20
N GLN A 387 -16.47 30.42 14.46
CA GLN A 387 -15.26 29.67 14.82
C GLN A 387 -15.42 28.18 14.51
N GLY A 388 -16.57 27.59 14.87
CA GLY A 388 -16.85 26.19 14.58
C GLY A 388 -16.86 25.89 13.07
N ALA A 389 -17.39 26.80 12.25
CA ALA A 389 -17.35 26.66 10.80
C ALA A 389 -15.92 26.78 10.23
N GLN A 390 -15.08 27.68 10.76
CA GLN A 390 -13.67 27.79 10.36
C GLN A 390 -12.88 26.53 10.72
N ASP A 391 -13.06 26.02 11.94
CA ASP A 391 -12.41 24.78 12.37
C ASP A 391 -12.92 23.57 11.58
N ALA A 392 -14.21 23.53 11.25
CA ALA A 392 -14.76 22.49 10.39
C ALA A 392 -14.15 22.50 8.99
N ILE A 393 -13.90 23.67 8.36
CA ILE A 393 -13.19 23.74 7.07
C ILE A 393 -11.82 23.08 7.19
N ARG A 394 -11.03 23.39 8.23
CA ARG A 394 -9.69 22.82 8.43
C ARG A 394 -9.73 21.29 8.56
N LEU A 395 -10.67 20.76 9.35
CA LEU A 395 -10.82 19.32 9.55
C LEU A 395 -11.32 18.61 8.27
N ILE A 396 -12.27 19.21 7.55
CA ILE A 396 -12.79 18.63 6.30
C ILE A 396 -11.70 18.64 5.22
N ASP A 397 -10.91 19.71 5.10
CA ASP A 397 -9.79 19.77 4.15
C ASP A 397 -8.78 18.65 4.43
N LYS A 398 -8.41 18.42 5.69
CA LYS A 398 -7.56 17.28 6.06
C LYS A 398 -8.19 15.93 5.71
N ALA A 399 -9.48 15.74 5.97
CA ALA A 399 -10.15 14.48 5.63
C ALA A 399 -10.19 14.25 4.11
N ILE A 400 -10.36 15.32 3.31
CA ILE A 400 -10.29 15.25 1.85
C ILE A 400 -8.88 14.81 1.43
N ASP A 401 -7.83 15.40 2.00
CA ASP A 401 -6.44 15.05 1.69
C ASP A 401 -6.12 13.60 2.10
N GLU A 402 -6.51 13.17 3.30
CA GLU A 402 -6.35 11.79 3.78
C GLU A 402 -7.05 10.78 2.87
N THR A 403 -8.32 11.04 2.52
CA THR A 403 -9.10 10.18 1.63
C THR A 403 -8.51 10.15 0.23
N THR A 404 -8.07 11.30 -0.29
CA THR A 404 -7.48 11.40 -1.64
C THR A 404 -6.14 10.69 -1.72
N SER A 405 -5.28 10.87 -0.71
CA SER A 405 -4.01 10.16 -0.59
C SER A 405 -4.22 8.65 -0.51
N PHE A 406 -5.17 8.20 0.30
CA PHE A 406 -5.50 6.79 0.42
C PHE A 406 -6.02 6.20 -0.90
N ARG A 407 -6.92 6.91 -1.61
CA ARG A 407 -7.38 6.53 -2.96
C ARG A 407 -6.24 6.42 -3.96
N ALA A 408 -5.31 7.37 -3.94
CA ALA A 408 -4.14 7.33 -4.82
C ALA A 408 -3.29 6.08 -4.55
N GLY A 409 -3.15 5.69 -3.27
CA GLY A 409 -2.51 4.43 -2.87
C GLY A 409 -3.22 3.18 -3.42
N ILE A 410 -4.55 3.10 -3.28
CA ILE A 410 -5.35 2.00 -3.85
C ILE A 410 -5.18 1.92 -5.37
N GLY A 411 -5.25 3.06 -6.07
CA GLY A 411 -5.07 3.13 -7.52
C GLY A 411 -3.66 2.72 -7.95
N ALA A 412 -2.64 3.15 -7.22
CA ALA A 412 -1.26 2.73 -7.47
C ALA A 412 -1.11 1.21 -7.32
N PHE A 413 -1.66 0.62 -6.25
CA PHE A 413 -1.67 -0.82 -6.02
C PHE A 413 -2.40 -1.58 -7.14
N GLN A 414 -3.56 -1.10 -7.57
CA GLN A 414 -4.31 -1.70 -8.68
C GLN A 414 -3.47 -1.73 -9.96
N THR A 415 -2.94 -0.59 -10.39
CA THR A 415 -2.26 -0.49 -11.69
C THR A 415 -0.84 -1.08 -11.68
N HIS A 416 -0.03 -0.72 -10.69
CA HIS A 416 1.39 -1.08 -10.69
C HIS A 416 1.64 -2.49 -10.17
N THR A 417 0.81 -2.96 -9.25
CA THR A 417 0.97 -4.29 -8.66
C THR A 417 0.07 -5.29 -9.37
N LEU A 418 -1.25 -5.11 -9.33
CA LEU A 418 -2.18 -6.15 -9.80
C LEU A 418 -2.27 -6.24 -11.32
N GLU A 419 -2.51 -5.13 -12.03
CA GLU A 419 -2.67 -5.13 -13.50
C GLU A 419 -1.37 -5.47 -14.23
N SER A 420 -0.25 -4.88 -13.78
CA SER A 420 1.08 -5.20 -14.30
C SER A 420 1.40 -6.70 -14.14
N ASN A 421 1.17 -7.24 -12.94
CA ASN A 421 1.40 -8.65 -12.67
C ASN A 421 0.43 -9.56 -13.43
N LEU A 422 -0.85 -9.20 -13.56
CA LEU A 422 -1.83 -9.93 -14.38
C LEU A 422 -1.36 -10.04 -15.85
N SER A 423 -0.84 -8.94 -16.41
CA SER A 423 -0.25 -8.95 -17.76
C SER A 423 0.94 -9.91 -17.83
N TYR A 424 1.84 -9.87 -16.84
CA TYR A 424 2.96 -10.81 -16.75
C TYR A 424 2.51 -12.27 -16.68
N LEU A 425 1.52 -12.59 -15.85
CA LEU A 425 1.00 -13.95 -15.70
C LEU A 425 0.39 -14.47 -17.01
N ARG A 426 -0.34 -13.64 -17.75
CA ARG A 426 -0.91 -14.02 -19.06
C ARG A 426 0.19 -14.34 -20.08
N ILE A 427 1.23 -13.52 -20.14
CA ILE A 427 2.40 -13.77 -21.01
C ILE A 427 3.11 -15.07 -20.59
N ALA A 428 3.30 -15.29 -19.29
CA ALA A 428 3.90 -16.51 -18.77
C ALA A 428 3.06 -17.75 -19.12
N ALA A 429 1.74 -17.69 -18.96
CA ALA A 429 0.82 -18.78 -19.28
C ALA A 429 0.86 -19.12 -20.78
N GLU A 430 0.87 -18.11 -21.65
CA GLU A 430 0.98 -18.29 -23.11
C GLU A 430 2.32 -18.97 -23.47
N ASN A 431 3.44 -18.47 -22.95
CA ASN A 431 4.77 -19.02 -23.25
C ASN A 431 4.95 -20.46 -22.74
N VAL A 432 4.45 -20.78 -21.54
CA VAL A 432 4.53 -22.14 -21.00
C VAL A 432 3.59 -23.07 -21.78
N THR A 433 2.41 -22.60 -22.18
CA THR A 433 1.49 -23.38 -23.03
C THR A 433 2.09 -23.68 -24.40
N ALA A 434 2.70 -22.69 -25.05
CA ALA A 434 3.39 -22.88 -26.32
C ALA A 434 4.56 -23.88 -26.18
N SER A 435 5.30 -23.81 -25.09
CA SER A 435 6.40 -24.74 -24.80
C SER A 435 5.90 -26.17 -24.52
N GLU A 436 4.78 -26.32 -23.81
CA GLU A 436 4.16 -27.63 -23.54
C GLU A 436 3.65 -28.27 -24.83
N SER A 437 3.00 -27.49 -25.70
CA SER A 437 2.54 -27.92 -27.02
C SER A 437 3.69 -28.43 -27.89
N LEU A 438 4.81 -27.70 -27.98
CA LEU A 438 6.00 -28.14 -28.73
C LEU A 438 6.56 -29.49 -28.23
N ILE A 439 6.41 -29.78 -26.93
CA ILE A 439 6.89 -31.02 -26.34
C ILE A 439 5.88 -32.15 -26.58
N ARG A 440 4.58 -31.90 -26.38
CA ARG A 440 3.58 -32.95 -26.25
C ARG A 440 2.71 -33.14 -27.48
N ASP A 441 2.43 -32.10 -28.24
CA ASP A 441 1.50 -32.17 -29.38
C ASP A 441 2.14 -32.87 -30.59
N ALA A 442 1.29 -33.56 -31.36
CA ALA A 442 1.69 -34.24 -32.58
C ALA A 442 1.54 -33.31 -33.80
N ASP A 443 2.52 -33.38 -34.71
CA ASP A 443 2.38 -32.84 -36.06
C ASP A 443 1.49 -33.78 -36.87
N PHE A 444 0.21 -33.41 -37.03
CA PHE A 444 -0.79 -34.19 -37.76
C PHE A 444 -0.37 -34.50 -39.19
N ALA A 445 0.24 -33.55 -39.90
CA ALA A 445 0.63 -33.77 -41.30
C ALA A 445 1.71 -34.85 -41.40
N LYS A 446 2.70 -34.81 -40.50
CA LYS A 446 3.74 -35.82 -40.41
C LYS A 446 3.19 -37.18 -39.98
N GLU A 447 2.38 -37.23 -38.92
CA GLU A 447 1.81 -38.49 -38.42
C GLU A 447 0.87 -39.15 -39.44
N MET A 448 0.10 -38.37 -40.21
CA MET A 448 -0.72 -38.87 -41.31
C MET A 448 0.11 -39.42 -42.48
N ALA A 449 1.21 -38.75 -42.84
CA ALA A 449 2.13 -39.23 -43.87
C ALA A 449 2.80 -40.55 -43.46
N ASP A 450 3.25 -40.64 -42.21
CA ASP A 450 3.87 -41.84 -41.65
C ASP A 450 2.84 -42.98 -41.49
N PHE A 451 1.61 -42.67 -41.08
CA PHE A 451 0.50 -43.64 -41.01
C PHE A 451 0.19 -44.21 -42.41
N THR A 452 0.05 -43.34 -43.40
CA THR A 452 -0.22 -43.74 -44.79
C THR A 452 0.93 -44.59 -45.35
N ARG A 453 2.18 -44.22 -45.07
CA ARG A 453 3.36 -45.03 -45.43
C ARG A 453 3.29 -46.41 -44.80
N ASN A 454 3.00 -46.49 -43.49
CA ASN A 454 2.89 -47.76 -42.78
C ASN A 454 1.76 -48.63 -43.34
N GLN A 455 0.63 -48.04 -43.74
CA GLN A 455 -0.48 -48.76 -44.37
C GLN A 455 -0.09 -49.35 -45.74
N ILE A 456 0.66 -48.60 -46.58
CA ILE A 456 1.18 -49.09 -47.86
C ILE A 456 2.20 -50.23 -47.65
N VAL A 457 3.11 -50.07 -46.68
CA VAL A 457 4.11 -51.10 -46.35
C VAL A 457 3.44 -52.34 -45.78
N GLN A 458 2.38 -52.20 -44.98
CA GLN A 458 1.60 -53.32 -44.44
C GLN A 458 0.97 -54.13 -45.59
N GLN A 459 0.31 -53.47 -46.55
CA GLN A 459 -0.26 -54.14 -47.73
C GLN A 459 0.82 -54.85 -48.57
N SER A 460 1.98 -54.22 -48.74
CA SER A 460 3.14 -54.81 -49.42
C SER A 460 3.70 -56.02 -48.67
N ALA A 461 3.82 -55.95 -47.35
CA ALA A 461 4.31 -57.05 -46.51
C ALA A 461 3.36 -58.25 -46.49
N VAL A 462 2.04 -58.03 -46.48
CA VAL A 462 1.03 -59.09 -46.65
C VAL A 462 1.18 -59.77 -48.01
N SER A 463 1.37 -58.98 -49.07
CA SER A 463 1.57 -59.49 -50.43
C SER A 463 2.87 -60.31 -50.56
N MET A 464 3.98 -59.81 -50.00
CA MET A 464 5.25 -60.54 -49.94
C MET A 464 5.17 -61.79 -49.07
N LEU A 465 4.43 -61.77 -47.96
CA LEU A 465 4.22 -62.95 -47.11
C LEU A 465 3.44 -64.02 -47.87
N ALA A 466 2.39 -63.63 -48.61
CA ALA A 466 1.64 -64.53 -49.49
C ALA A 466 2.55 -65.13 -50.59
N GLN A 467 3.41 -64.33 -51.21
CA GLN A 467 4.36 -64.78 -52.21
C GLN A 467 5.45 -65.70 -51.62
N ALA A 468 6.01 -65.36 -50.46
CA ALA A 468 7.00 -66.15 -49.75
C ALA A 468 6.45 -67.51 -49.30
N ASN A 469 5.17 -67.58 -48.95
CA ASN A 469 4.48 -68.84 -48.62
C ASN A 469 4.26 -69.76 -49.83
N ASN A 470 4.29 -69.22 -51.06
CA ASN A 470 4.19 -70.02 -52.29
C ASN A 470 5.54 -70.61 -52.73
N HIS A 471 6.67 -70.07 -52.25
CA HIS A 471 8.01 -70.49 -52.67
C HIS A 471 8.41 -71.94 -52.27
N PRO A 472 8.03 -72.46 -51.08
CA PRO A 472 8.23 -73.87 -50.75
C PRO A 472 7.35 -74.81 -51.60
N ARG A 473 6.14 -74.36 -51.99
CA ARG A 473 5.20 -75.14 -52.79
C ARG A 473 5.69 -75.35 -54.22
N SER A 474 6.30 -74.33 -54.83
CA SER A 474 6.90 -74.46 -56.17
C SER A 474 8.14 -75.38 -56.17
N VAL A 475 8.92 -75.39 -55.10
CA VAL A 475 10.05 -76.31 -54.93
C VAL A 475 9.59 -77.75 -54.68
N LEU A 476 8.52 -77.94 -53.88
CA LEU A 476 7.87 -79.26 -53.71
C LEU A 476 7.27 -79.79 -55.01
N ALA A 477 6.68 -78.92 -55.84
CA ALA A 477 6.18 -79.30 -57.16
C ALA A 477 7.30 -79.76 -58.11
N LEU A 478 8.51 -79.17 -58.01
CA LEU A 478 9.70 -79.57 -58.78
C LEU A 478 10.41 -80.82 -58.22
N LEU A 479 10.20 -81.17 -56.95
CA LEU A 479 10.72 -82.41 -56.33
C LEU A 479 9.77 -83.60 -56.53
N ASN A 480 8.49 -83.34 -56.82
CA ASN A 480 7.46 -84.34 -57.14
C ASN A 480 7.26 -84.55 -58.65
N SER A 481 8.03 -83.84 -59.50
CA SER A 481 8.14 -84.03 -60.95
C SER A 481 9.48 -84.67 -61.28
#